data_AF-A0A957LYF7-F1
#
_entry.id   AF-A0A957LYF7-F1
#
_cell.length_a   1.000
_cell.length_b   1.000
_cell.length_c   1.000
_cell.angle_alpha   90.00
_cell.angle_beta   90.00
_cell.angle_gamma   90.00
#
_symmetry.space_group_name_H-M   'P 1'
#
loop_
_entity.id
_entity.type
_entity.pdbx_description
1 polymer ?
#
loop_
_entity_poly.entity_id
_entity_poly.type
_entity_poly.pdbx_seq_one_letter_code
_entity_poly.pdbx_strand_id
1 'polypeptide(L)'
;MHATGFIGFPDQKMKAVVIPDFFFTDLLPLIDDMAELKVTLHCFWLLNEQEGQLRYLRGDDLRGDSTLLAGLQQDQDLRTPLQTLADALERAVARNTLLRMDVETDDNATGETIREDWYFVNTVKGRQTVALIRQGRLSELQAVLPDEARLKVERPNLFVLYEQNVGLMTPLIADQLRDMEKSYPPEWIDEAFEIAVSRNKRALRYIQAILKRWETEGKDGDSDEITGRDTEASRRRDYRPDEYSDIILG
;
A
#
# COMPACT_ATOMS: atom_id res chain seq x y z
N MET A 1 37.98 -11.27 6.90
CA MET A 1 37.76 -12.66 6.46
C MET A 1 36.52 -12.69 5.58
N HIS A 2 36.71 -13.09 4.33
CA HIS A 2 35.73 -13.30 3.24
C HIS A 2 34.61 -12.27 3.12
N ALA A 3 34.86 -11.22 2.31
CA ALA A 3 33.77 -10.68 1.50
C ALA A 3 33.33 -11.81 0.58
N THR A 4 32.28 -12.52 0.98
CA THR A 4 31.48 -13.34 0.07
C THR A 4 31.04 -12.42 -1.05
N GLY A 5 31.72 -12.49 -2.19
CA GLY A 5 31.38 -11.68 -3.36
C GLY A 5 29.90 -11.87 -3.70
N PHE A 6 29.29 -10.88 -4.34
CA PHE A 6 27.93 -11.00 -4.82
C PHE A 6 27.85 -12.16 -5.83
N ILE A 7 27.23 -13.26 -5.43
CA ILE A 7 27.14 -14.51 -6.22
C ILE A 7 25.99 -14.49 -7.25
N GLY A 8 25.26 -13.37 -7.34
CA GLY A 8 24.06 -13.23 -8.14
C GLY A 8 22.79 -13.20 -7.30
N PHE A 9 21.66 -13.02 -7.98
CA PHE A 9 20.35 -12.99 -7.34
C PHE A 9 19.78 -14.41 -7.20
N PRO A 10 19.09 -14.74 -6.10
CA PRO A 10 18.47 -16.05 -5.91
C PRO A 10 17.29 -16.28 -6.86
N ASP A 11 17.04 -17.53 -7.27
CA ASP A 11 15.91 -17.92 -8.12
C ASP A 11 14.60 -18.03 -7.32
N GLN A 12 14.24 -16.96 -6.61
CA GLN A 12 13.03 -16.85 -5.78
C GLN A 12 12.27 -15.56 -6.09
N LYS A 13 10.95 -15.53 -5.85
CA LYS A 13 10.12 -14.34 -6.07
C LYS A 13 10.65 -13.19 -5.19
N MET A 14 11.16 -12.14 -5.83
CA MET A 14 11.63 -10.92 -5.17
C MET A 14 10.55 -9.86 -5.12
N LYS A 15 10.57 -9.02 -4.08
CA LYS A 15 9.72 -7.84 -3.99
C LYS A 15 10.18 -6.83 -5.04
N ALA A 16 9.27 -6.43 -5.94
CA ALA A 16 9.56 -5.41 -6.93
C ALA A 16 9.70 -4.05 -6.25
N VAL A 17 10.71 -3.29 -6.65
CA VAL A 17 10.88 -1.89 -6.26
C VAL A 17 10.47 -1.03 -7.45
N VAL A 18 9.46 -0.21 -7.28
CA VAL A 18 9.02 0.73 -8.30
C VAL A 18 9.90 1.97 -8.24
N ILE A 19 10.62 2.22 -9.32
CA ILE A 19 11.41 3.43 -9.52
C ILE A 19 10.75 4.24 -10.64
N PRO A 20 10.51 5.55 -10.47
CA PRO A 20 9.93 6.39 -11.53
C PRO A 20 10.81 6.37 -12.79
N ASP A 21 10.22 6.30 -13.98
CA ASP A 21 10.99 6.29 -15.23
C ASP A 21 11.88 7.54 -15.39
N PHE A 22 11.37 8.70 -14.95
CA PHE A 22 12.12 9.97 -14.84
C PHE A 22 13.43 9.86 -14.04
N PHE A 23 13.56 8.86 -13.16
CA PHE A 23 14.84 8.57 -12.52
C PHE A 23 15.91 8.27 -13.58
N PHE A 24 15.61 7.42 -14.56
CA PHE A 24 16.59 6.98 -15.55
C PHE A 24 16.83 7.99 -16.66
N THR A 25 15.79 8.75 -17.05
CA THR A 25 15.86 9.70 -18.17
C THR A 25 16.38 11.08 -17.77
N ASP A 26 15.98 11.58 -16.60
CA ASP A 26 16.22 12.98 -16.21
C ASP A 26 17.18 13.09 -15.02
N LEU A 27 16.97 12.29 -13.98
CA LEU A 27 17.71 12.43 -12.72
C LEU A 27 19.08 11.73 -12.74
N LEU A 28 19.14 10.47 -13.16
CA LEU A 28 20.35 9.66 -13.17
C LEU A 28 21.49 10.30 -13.98
N PRO A 29 21.26 10.92 -15.17
CA PRO A 29 22.31 11.63 -15.89
C PRO A 29 22.91 12.83 -15.13
N LEU A 30 22.18 13.39 -14.16
CA LEU A 30 22.63 14.52 -13.35
C LEU A 30 23.38 14.08 -12.09
N ILE A 31 23.16 12.85 -11.60
CA ILE A 31 23.84 12.33 -10.42
C ILE A 31 25.28 11.99 -10.81
N ASP A 32 26.22 12.73 -10.23
CA ASP A 32 27.66 12.63 -10.47
C ASP A 32 28.43 12.04 -9.28
N ASP A 33 27.72 11.71 -8.18
CA ASP A 33 28.29 11.11 -6.98
C ASP A 33 27.73 9.70 -6.71
N MET A 34 28.61 8.77 -6.39
CA MET A 34 28.26 7.36 -6.16
C MET A 34 27.47 7.18 -4.85
N ALA A 35 27.78 7.95 -3.81
CA ALA A 35 27.07 7.87 -2.54
C ALA A 35 25.65 8.45 -2.70
N GLU A 36 25.49 9.57 -3.40
CA GLU A 36 24.19 10.14 -3.77
C GLU A 36 23.31 9.11 -4.50
N LEU A 37 23.88 8.41 -5.49
CA LEU A 37 23.16 7.36 -6.23
C LEU A 37 22.68 6.23 -5.31
N LYS A 38 23.57 5.70 -4.47
CA LYS A 38 23.26 4.61 -3.53
C LYS A 38 22.18 5.03 -2.54
N VAL A 39 22.32 6.21 -1.94
CA VAL A 39 21.32 6.77 -1.01
C VAL A 39 19.98 6.94 -1.70
N THR A 40 19.95 7.51 -2.91
CA THR A 40 18.70 7.73 -3.67
C THR A 40 17.97 6.41 -3.93
N LEU A 41 18.67 5.38 -4.42
CA LEU A 41 18.09 4.07 -4.66
C LEU A 41 17.62 3.39 -3.38
N HIS A 42 18.39 3.52 -2.29
CA HIS A 42 18.01 2.97 -0.99
C HIS A 42 16.76 3.65 -0.44
N CYS A 43 16.65 4.97 -0.59
CA CYS A 43 15.44 5.72 -0.24
C CYS A 43 14.22 5.23 -1.03
N PHE A 44 14.35 4.99 -2.35
CA PHE A 44 13.25 4.42 -3.13
C PHE A 44 12.86 3.02 -2.64
N TRP A 45 13.83 2.18 -2.32
CA TRP A 45 13.57 0.86 -1.75
C TRP A 45 12.77 0.95 -0.43
N LEU A 46 13.24 1.74 0.54
CA LEU A 46 12.55 1.93 1.82
C LEU A 46 11.13 2.50 1.65
N LEU A 47 10.94 3.46 0.75
CA LEU A 47 9.61 4.04 0.48
C LEU A 47 8.66 3.11 -0.27
N ASN A 48 9.19 2.09 -0.97
CA ASN A 48 8.39 1.00 -1.52
C ASN A 48 7.98 -0.01 -0.45
N GLU A 49 8.62 0.00 0.72
CA GLU A 49 8.21 -0.82 1.87
C GLU A 49 7.10 -0.21 2.69
N GLN A 50 6.90 1.10 2.59
CA GLN A 50 5.87 1.81 3.33
C GLN A 50 4.51 1.71 2.65
N GLU A 51 3.50 1.37 3.44
CA GLU A 51 2.09 1.40 3.03
C GLU A 51 1.44 2.74 3.40
N GLY A 52 0.32 3.05 2.74
CA GLY A 52 -0.46 4.24 3.05
C GLY A 52 -0.11 5.48 2.22
N GLN A 53 -0.83 6.56 2.52
CA GLN A 53 -0.82 7.78 1.72
C GLN A 53 0.34 8.72 2.05
N LEU A 54 0.87 8.67 3.27
CA LEU A 54 1.99 9.49 3.73
C LEU A 54 3.24 8.61 3.81
N ARG A 55 4.24 8.88 2.98
CA ARG A 55 5.50 8.14 2.95
C ARG A 55 6.66 9.11 3.14
N TYR A 56 7.54 8.80 4.07
CA TYR A 56 8.68 9.62 4.46
C TYR A 56 9.73 8.76 5.17
N LEU A 57 10.97 9.23 5.20
CA LEU A 57 12.08 8.56 5.87
C LEU A 57 12.61 9.46 6.98
N ARG A 58 12.83 8.93 8.18
CA ARG A 58 13.49 9.68 9.26
C ARG A 58 15.00 9.56 9.08
N GLY A 59 15.72 10.66 9.28
CA GLY A 59 17.17 10.68 9.17
C GLY A 59 17.83 9.73 10.16
N ASP A 60 17.26 9.58 11.35
CA ASP A 60 17.77 8.65 12.36
C ASP A 60 17.66 7.19 11.94
N ASP A 61 16.58 6.81 11.25
CA ASP A 61 16.44 5.47 10.69
C ASP A 61 17.51 5.22 9.62
N LEU A 62 17.79 6.21 8.77
CA LEU A 62 18.86 6.13 7.77
C LEU A 62 20.26 6.05 8.39
N ARG A 63 20.50 6.79 9.49
CA ARG A 63 21.75 6.72 10.26
C ARG A 63 21.90 5.41 11.03
N GLY A 64 20.80 4.72 11.33
CA GLY A 64 20.77 3.42 11.97
C GLY A 64 20.78 2.23 10.98
N ASP A 65 20.61 2.48 9.69
CA ASP A 65 20.50 1.42 8.67
C ASP A 65 21.86 0.82 8.32
N SER A 66 22.12 -0.37 8.84
CA SER A 66 23.37 -1.10 8.62
C SER A 66 23.59 -1.52 7.16
N THR A 67 22.52 -1.75 6.39
CA THR A 67 22.61 -2.12 4.98
C THR A 67 23.07 -0.92 4.15
N LEU A 68 22.46 0.24 4.41
CA LEU A 68 22.85 1.50 3.77
C LEU A 68 24.30 1.86 4.11
N LEU A 69 24.65 1.87 5.40
CA LEU A 69 25.99 2.28 5.84
C LEU A 69 27.08 1.33 5.33
N ALA A 70 26.82 0.03 5.29
CA ALA A 70 27.75 -0.93 4.68
C ALA A 70 27.97 -0.62 3.19
N GLY A 71 26.92 -0.22 2.47
CA GLY A 71 27.01 0.19 1.07
C GLY A 71 27.79 1.49 0.83
N LEU A 72 27.85 2.37 1.83
CA LEU A 72 28.56 3.66 1.77
C LEU A 72 30.03 3.57 2.21
N GLN A 73 30.44 2.46 2.82
CA GLN A 73 31.83 2.24 3.18
C GLN A 73 32.69 2.05 1.92
N GLN A 74 33.68 2.93 1.73
CA GLN A 74 34.65 2.83 0.64
C GLN A 74 36.07 2.92 1.18
N ASP A 75 36.94 1.98 0.78
CA ASP A 75 38.32 1.87 1.30
C ASP A 75 39.20 3.09 1.01
N GLN A 76 38.84 3.88 -0.02
CA GLN A 76 39.61 5.05 -0.46
C GLN A 76 39.01 6.38 0.01
N ASP A 77 37.84 6.35 0.67
CA ASP A 77 37.21 7.55 1.22
C ASP A 77 37.64 7.71 2.69
N LEU A 78 38.12 8.91 3.05
CA LEU A 78 38.52 9.23 4.42
C LEU A 78 37.32 9.52 5.32
N ARG A 79 36.15 9.74 4.73
CA ARG A 79 34.89 9.98 5.45
C ARG A 79 34.37 8.70 6.07
N THR A 80 33.79 8.82 7.25
CA THR A 80 33.02 7.71 7.84
C THR A 80 31.73 7.49 7.03
N PRO A 81 31.12 6.28 7.06
CA PRO A 81 29.85 6.04 6.37
C PRO A 81 28.75 7.03 6.75
N LEU A 82 28.72 7.50 8.01
CA LEU A 82 27.78 8.52 8.48
C LEU A 82 28.06 9.91 7.86
N GLN A 83 29.32 10.28 7.70
CA GLN A 83 29.69 11.53 7.02
C GLN A 83 29.37 11.46 5.53
N THR A 84 29.62 10.31 4.89
CA THR A 84 29.27 10.05 3.49
C THR A 84 27.76 10.07 3.28
N LEU A 85 26.98 9.49 4.20
CA LEU A 85 25.51 9.57 4.19
C LEU A 85 25.02 11.01 4.30
N ALA A 86 25.58 11.80 5.22
CA ALA A 86 25.20 13.20 5.39
C ALA A 86 25.44 14.01 4.10
N ASP A 87 26.62 13.90 3.50
CA ASP A 87 26.96 14.56 2.22
C ASP A 87 26.03 14.10 1.09
N ALA A 88 25.76 12.80 0.98
CA ALA A 88 24.87 12.24 -0.04
C ALA A 88 23.41 12.72 0.11
N LEU A 89 22.91 12.85 1.35
CA LEU A 89 21.58 13.41 1.62
C LEU A 89 21.52 14.90 1.27
N GLU A 90 22.55 15.67 1.60
CA GLU A 90 22.66 17.09 1.21
C GLU A 90 22.65 17.26 -0.31
N ARG A 91 23.40 16.42 -1.04
CA ARG A 91 23.39 16.40 -2.51
C ARG A 91 22.02 16.06 -3.08
N ALA A 92 21.39 15.00 -2.57
CA ALA A 92 20.06 14.59 -3.03
C ALA A 92 18.98 15.68 -2.78
N VAL A 93 19.11 16.44 -1.69
CA VAL A 93 18.25 17.59 -1.40
C VAL A 93 18.58 18.76 -2.33
N ALA A 94 19.86 19.10 -2.51
CA ALA A 94 20.29 20.17 -3.42
C ALA A 94 19.88 19.91 -4.87
N ARG A 95 19.89 18.64 -5.30
CA ARG A 95 19.43 18.19 -6.61
C ARG A 95 17.91 18.14 -6.74
N ASN A 96 17.17 18.43 -5.67
CA ASN A 96 15.71 18.34 -5.61
C ASN A 96 15.18 16.92 -5.85
N THR A 97 15.97 15.88 -5.58
CA THR A 97 15.49 14.49 -5.55
C THR A 97 14.67 14.25 -4.28
N LEU A 98 15.20 14.73 -3.15
CA LEU A 98 14.58 14.65 -1.84
C LEU A 98 14.21 16.05 -1.32
N LEU A 99 13.15 16.10 -0.54
CA LEU A 99 12.76 17.26 0.26
C LEU A 99 13.09 16.95 1.71
N ARG A 100 13.81 17.85 2.38
CA ARG A 100 14.08 17.77 3.81
C ARG A 100 13.12 18.65 4.61
N MET A 101 12.70 18.16 5.76
CA MET A 101 11.91 18.89 6.73
C MET A 101 12.46 18.62 8.13
N ASP A 102 12.81 19.67 8.85
CA ASP A 102 13.18 19.54 10.27
C ASP A 102 11.90 19.63 11.12
N VAL A 103 11.75 18.70 12.04
CA VAL A 103 10.61 18.55 12.95
C VAL A 103 11.12 18.68 14.37
N GLU A 104 10.54 19.61 15.12
CA GLU A 104 10.80 19.77 16.55
C GLU A 104 9.68 19.07 17.31
N THR A 105 10.03 18.10 18.15
CA THR A 105 9.09 17.40 19.02
C THR A 105 9.52 17.62 20.46
N ASP A 106 8.62 18.13 21.29
CA ASP A 106 8.87 18.23 22.72
C ASP A 106 8.72 16.85 23.36
N ASP A 107 9.80 16.36 23.96
CA ASP A 107 9.73 15.14 24.76
C ASP A 107 9.06 15.47 26.09
N ASN A 108 7.79 15.07 26.21
CA ASN A 108 6.98 15.26 27.42
C ASN A 108 7.60 14.61 28.68
N ALA A 109 8.53 13.67 28.54
CA ALA A 109 9.18 13.00 29.67
C ALA A 109 10.42 13.74 30.19
N THR A 110 11.22 14.35 29.32
CA THR A 110 12.48 15.02 29.67
C THR A 110 12.40 16.54 29.61
N GLY A 111 11.40 17.10 28.93
CA GLY A 111 11.28 18.52 28.64
C GLY A 111 12.27 19.02 27.59
N GLU A 112 12.97 18.11 26.91
CA GLU A 112 13.93 18.44 25.86
C GLU A 112 13.25 18.47 24.49
N THR A 113 13.54 19.50 23.70
CA THR A 113 13.08 19.59 22.31
C THR A 113 13.98 18.73 21.43
N ILE A 114 13.45 17.61 20.95
CA ILE A 114 14.13 16.71 20.02
C ILE A 114 13.95 17.25 18.61
N ARG A 115 15.07 17.45 17.90
CA ARG A 115 15.09 17.85 16.49
C ARG A 115 15.32 16.63 15.61
N GLU A 116 14.36 16.33 14.77
CA GLU A 116 14.44 15.26 13.78
C GLU A 116 14.45 15.82 12.37
N ASP A 117 15.18 15.20 11.46
CA ASP A 117 15.12 15.50 10.03
C ASP A 117 14.37 14.40 9.29
N TRP A 118 13.36 14.79 8.52
CA TRP A 118 12.54 13.89 7.71
C TRP A 118 12.76 14.16 6.23
N TYR A 119 12.76 13.09 5.43
CA TYR A 119 13.02 13.11 4.00
C TYR A 119 11.83 12.57 3.20
N PHE A 120 11.49 13.26 2.12
CA PHE A 120 10.40 12.91 1.21
C PHE A 120 10.92 12.91 -0.22
N VAL A 121 10.43 12.04 -1.10
CA VAL A 121 10.71 12.16 -2.54
C VAL A 121 10.00 13.41 -3.08
N ASN A 122 10.70 14.19 -3.90
CA ASN A 122 10.18 15.42 -4.50
C ASN A 122 9.17 15.17 -5.63
N THR A 123 8.07 14.53 -5.29
CA THR A 123 6.87 14.45 -6.14
C THR A 123 5.93 15.61 -5.83
N VAL A 124 4.92 15.82 -6.70
CA VAL A 124 3.82 16.76 -6.41
C VAL A 124 3.21 16.47 -5.04
N LYS A 125 2.95 15.19 -4.75
CA LYS A 125 2.42 14.73 -3.48
C LYS A 125 3.39 15.00 -2.31
N GLY A 126 4.67 14.70 -2.48
CA GLY A 126 5.69 14.99 -1.47
C GLY A 126 5.75 16.47 -1.10
N ARG A 127 5.70 17.37 -2.10
CA ARG A 127 5.65 18.82 -1.86
C ARG A 127 4.39 19.26 -1.13
N GLN A 128 3.22 18.73 -1.52
CA GLN A 128 1.95 19.00 -0.83
C GLN A 128 1.99 18.55 0.63
N THR A 129 2.55 17.38 0.89
CA THR A 129 2.72 16.84 2.25
C THR A 129 3.59 17.74 3.11
N VAL A 130 4.78 18.10 2.63
CA VAL A 130 5.67 19.01 3.36
C VAL A 130 5.00 20.36 3.63
N ALA A 131 4.27 20.91 2.65
CA ALA A 131 3.57 22.18 2.81
C ALA A 131 2.48 22.13 3.89
N LEU A 132 1.71 21.05 3.96
CA LEU A 132 0.64 20.88 4.96
C LEU A 132 1.17 20.62 6.36
N ILE A 133 2.27 19.85 6.49
CA ILE A 133 2.92 19.63 7.79
C ILE A 133 3.46 20.96 8.32
N ARG A 134 4.11 21.78 7.47
CA ARG A 134 4.57 23.13 7.86
C ARG A 134 3.44 24.05 8.31
N GLN A 135 2.22 23.82 7.85
CA GLN A 135 1.03 24.59 8.26
C GLN A 135 0.32 24.00 9.48
N GLY A 136 0.78 22.87 10.04
CA GLY A 136 0.10 22.16 11.12
C GLY A 136 -1.21 21.49 10.68
N ARG A 137 -1.44 21.33 9.36
CA ARG A 137 -2.71 20.92 8.74
C ARG A 137 -2.64 19.51 8.14
N LEU A 138 -1.93 18.59 8.81
CA LEU A 138 -1.75 17.22 8.31
C LEU A 138 -3.09 16.50 8.07
N SER A 139 -4.10 16.77 8.89
CA SER A 139 -5.47 16.25 8.75
C SER A 139 -6.16 16.70 7.46
N GLU A 140 -5.75 17.80 6.85
CA GLU A 140 -6.35 18.35 5.64
C GLU A 140 -5.79 17.75 4.35
N LEU A 141 -4.69 17.03 4.43
CA LEU A 141 -4.11 16.26 3.31
C LEU A 141 -5.08 15.17 2.81
N GLN A 142 -5.95 14.70 3.69
CA GLN A 142 -7.06 13.79 3.37
C GLN A 142 -8.23 14.49 2.67
N ALA A 143 -8.34 15.83 2.76
CA ALA A 143 -9.46 16.63 2.27
C ALA A 143 -9.13 17.50 1.03
N VAL A 144 -7.85 17.82 0.78
CA VAL A 144 -7.40 18.83 -0.22
C VAL A 144 -6.93 18.22 -1.54
N LEU A 145 -6.89 16.88 -1.67
CA LEU A 145 -6.67 16.25 -2.97
C LEU A 145 -7.88 16.54 -3.87
N PRO A 146 -7.70 17.13 -5.07
CA PRO A 146 -8.79 17.32 -6.03
C PRO A 146 -9.51 15.99 -6.30
N ASP A 147 -10.81 16.04 -6.57
CA ASP A 147 -11.61 14.88 -6.98
C ASP A 147 -11.07 14.17 -8.25
N GLU A 148 -10.18 14.82 -8.99
CA GLU A 148 -9.46 14.24 -10.14
C GLU A 148 -8.26 13.37 -9.71
N ALA A 149 -7.83 13.47 -8.45
CA ALA A 149 -6.97 12.52 -7.75
C ALA A 149 -7.78 11.53 -6.87
N ARG A 150 -9.12 11.66 -6.81
CA ARG A 150 -10.02 10.52 -6.54
C ARG A 150 -10.12 9.63 -7.79
N LEU A 151 -8.99 9.25 -8.36
CA LEU A 151 -8.97 8.09 -9.25
C LEU A 151 -9.03 6.84 -8.36
N LYS A 152 -10.28 6.47 -8.06
CA LYS A 152 -10.77 5.17 -7.59
C LYS A 152 -10.07 4.57 -6.37
N VAL A 153 -10.72 4.70 -5.21
CA VAL A 153 -10.81 3.51 -4.34
C VAL A 153 -11.50 2.43 -5.18
N GLU A 154 -10.90 1.24 -5.14
CA GLU A 154 -11.25 -0.01 -5.84
C GLU A 154 -10.92 -0.07 -7.34
N ARG A 155 -9.73 -0.63 -7.63
CA ARG A 155 -9.69 -2.06 -8.00
C ARG A 155 -8.27 -2.62 -7.98
N PRO A 156 -8.02 -3.68 -7.19
CA PRO A 156 -6.84 -4.48 -7.38
C PRO A 156 -6.90 -5.06 -8.78
N ASN A 157 -5.80 -4.94 -9.50
CA ASN A 157 -5.52 -5.76 -10.67
C ASN A 157 -5.99 -7.21 -10.36
N LEU A 158 -6.87 -7.81 -11.17
CA LEU A 158 -7.49 -9.13 -10.92
C LEU A 158 -6.46 -10.20 -10.49
N PHE A 159 -5.24 -10.06 -11.00
CA PHE A 159 -4.09 -10.88 -10.67
C PHE A 159 -3.62 -10.68 -9.21
N VAL A 160 -3.62 -9.44 -8.71
CA VAL A 160 -3.35 -9.08 -7.31
C VAL A 160 -4.45 -9.60 -6.39
N LEU A 161 -5.72 -9.47 -6.78
CA LEU A 161 -6.85 -10.00 -5.99
C LEU A 161 -6.77 -11.53 -5.84
N TYR A 162 -6.33 -12.21 -6.90
CA TYR A 162 -6.06 -13.64 -6.88
C TYR A 162 -4.87 -14.02 -5.99
N GLU A 163 -3.71 -13.38 -6.14
CA GLU A 163 -2.53 -13.72 -5.34
C GLU A 163 -2.74 -13.46 -3.84
N GLN A 164 -3.45 -12.38 -3.48
CA GLN A 164 -3.68 -12.01 -2.08
C GLN A 164 -4.68 -12.94 -1.37
N ASN A 165 -5.64 -13.51 -2.11
CA ASN A 165 -6.78 -14.20 -1.50
C ASN A 165 -6.85 -15.71 -1.80
N VAL A 166 -6.32 -16.16 -2.94
CA VAL A 166 -6.49 -17.53 -3.44
C VAL A 166 -5.22 -18.35 -3.33
N GLY A 167 -4.11 -17.89 -3.89
CA GLY A 167 -2.84 -18.61 -3.86
C GLY A 167 -1.91 -18.29 -5.02
N LEU A 168 -0.90 -19.16 -5.23
CA LEU A 168 0.14 -18.96 -6.24
C LEU A 168 -0.44 -18.91 -7.66
N MET A 169 0.07 -17.97 -8.44
CA MET A 169 -0.30 -17.78 -9.83
C MET A 169 0.49 -18.72 -10.74
N THR A 170 -0.20 -19.64 -11.40
CA THR A 170 0.38 -20.45 -12.48
C THR A 170 0.00 -19.88 -13.85
N PRO A 171 0.74 -20.19 -14.93
CA PRO A 171 0.40 -19.69 -16.27
C PRO A 171 -1.03 -20.02 -16.70
N LEU A 172 -1.52 -21.22 -16.37
CA LEU A 172 -2.90 -21.65 -16.65
C LEU A 172 -3.94 -20.79 -15.93
N ILE A 173 -3.66 -20.43 -14.67
CA ILE A 173 -4.52 -19.56 -13.87
C ILE A 173 -4.51 -18.14 -14.41
N ALA A 174 -3.34 -17.65 -14.86
CA ALA A 174 -3.22 -16.33 -15.46
C ALA A 174 -4.06 -16.21 -16.74
N ASP A 175 -4.08 -17.25 -17.57
CA ASP A 175 -4.92 -17.30 -18.76
C ASP A 175 -6.41 -17.30 -18.39
N GLN A 176 -6.81 -18.07 -17.38
CA GLN A 176 -8.19 -18.09 -16.87
C GLN A 176 -8.65 -16.74 -16.31
N LEU A 177 -7.75 -16.01 -15.64
CA LEU A 177 -8.05 -14.65 -15.14
C LEU A 177 -8.20 -13.65 -16.30
N ARG A 178 -7.38 -13.74 -17.36
CA ARG A 178 -7.57 -12.90 -18.57
C ARG A 178 -8.89 -13.17 -19.27
N ASP A 179 -9.32 -14.43 -19.31
CA ASP A 179 -10.60 -14.78 -19.92
C ASP A 179 -11.78 -14.27 -19.07
N MET A 180 -11.64 -14.28 -17.74
CA MET A 180 -12.62 -13.67 -16.83
C MET A 180 -12.72 -12.16 -17.01
N GLU A 181 -11.58 -11.46 -17.12
CA GLU A 181 -11.53 -10.01 -17.36
C GLU A 181 -12.20 -9.59 -18.68
N LYS A 182 -12.15 -10.46 -19.70
CA LYS A 182 -12.83 -10.22 -20.99
C LYS A 182 -14.32 -10.52 -20.96
N SER A 183 -14.73 -11.45 -20.11
CA SER A 183 -16.09 -12.01 -20.14
C SER A 183 -17.04 -11.34 -19.15
N TYR A 184 -16.52 -10.80 -18.04
CA TYR A 184 -17.34 -10.28 -16.95
C TYR A 184 -17.03 -8.82 -16.63
N PRO A 185 -18.04 -8.01 -16.29
CA PRO A 185 -17.82 -6.67 -15.80
C PRO A 185 -16.97 -6.71 -14.51
N PRO A 186 -16.04 -5.76 -14.31
CA PRO A 186 -15.18 -5.76 -13.14
C PRO A 186 -15.95 -5.89 -11.82
N GLU A 187 -17.08 -5.20 -11.66
CA GLU A 187 -17.90 -5.20 -10.44
C GLU A 187 -18.43 -6.58 -10.07
N TRP A 188 -18.62 -7.46 -11.04
CA TRP A 188 -18.98 -8.85 -10.75
C TRP A 188 -17.76 -9.63 -10.28
N ILE A 189 -16.59 -9.33 -10.83
CA ILE A 189 -15.37 -10.03 -10.44
C ILE A 189 -15.04 -9.75 -8.97
N ASP A 190 -15.00 -8.49 -8.56
CA ASP A 190 -14.65 -8.12 -7.18
C ASP A 190 -15.59 -8.73 -6.15
N GLU A 191 -16.90 -8.60 -6.35
CA GLU A 191 -17.89 -9.15 -5.42
C GLU A 191 -17.83 -10.68 -5.36
N ALA A 192 -17.56 -11.36 -6.48
CA ALA A 192 -17.37 -12.81 -6.47
C ALA A 192 -16.14 -13.24 -5.65
N PHE A 193 -15.06 -12.45 -5.67
CA PHE A 193 -13.87 -12.67 -4.84
C PHE A 193 -14.17 -12.40 -3.36
N GLU A 194 -14.88 -11.33 -3.02
CA GLU A 194 -15.29 -11.04 -1.64
C GLU A 194 -16.18 -12.14 -1.05
N ILE A 195 -17.13 -12.65 -1.83
CA ILE A 195 -17.99 -13.78 -1.45
C ILE A 195 -17.15 -15.05 -1.24
N ALA A 196 -16.15 -15.29 -2.08
CA ALA A 196 -15.26 -16.46 -1.94
C ALA A 196 -14.38 -16.37 -0.68
N VAL A 197 -13.86 -15.18 -0.35
CA VAL A 197 -13.04 -14.94 0.84
C VAL A 197 -13.86 -15.03 2.13
N SER A 198 -15.01 -14.36 2.18
CA SER A 198 -15.90 -14.35 3.35
C SER A 198 -16.43 -15.75 3.69
N ARG A 199 -16.68 -16.58 2.68
CA ARG A 199 -17.09 -17.99 2.85
C ARG A 199 -15.92 -18.94 3.06
N ASN A 200 -14.69 -18.44 3.08
CA ASN A 200 -13.44 -19.20 3.14
C ASN A 200 -13.34 -20.29 2.05
N LYS A 201 -13.95 -20.05 0.88
CA LYS A 201 -13.98 -20.93 -0.30
C LYS A 201 -13.21 -20.27 -1.44
N ARG A 202 -11.92 -20.03 -1.20
CA ARG A 202 -11.03 -19.20 -2.04
C ARG A 202 -10.59 -19.88 -3.34
N ALA A 203 -11.31 -20.87 -3.87
CA ALA A 203 -10.91 -21.56 -5.10
C ALA A 203 -11.39 -20.78 -6.34
N LEU A 204 -10.55 -20.65 -7.38
CA LEU A 204 -10.93 -19.96 -8.63
C LEU A 204 -12.21 -20.52 -9.26
N ARG A 205 -12.38 -21.85 -9.18
CA ARG A 205 -13.59 -22.54 -9.66
C ARG A 205 -14.85 -22.10 -8.93
N TYR A 206 -14.74 -21.75 -7.65
CA TYR A 206 -15.85 -21.24 -6.85
C TYR A 206 -16.23 -19.81 -7.29
N ILE A 207 -15.23 -18.96 -7.53
CA ILE A 207 -15.41 -17.60 -8.05
C ILE A 207 -16.06 -17.63 -9.44
N GLN A 208 -15.58 -18.50 -10.33
CA GLN A 208 -16.17 -18.71 -11.66
C GLN A 208 -17.62 -19.21 -11.60
N ALA A 209 -17.95 -20.04 -10.61
CA ALA A 209 -19.33 -20.52 -10.43
C ALA A 209 -20.27 -19.39 -9.99
N ILE A 210 -19.81 -18.45 -9.17
CA ILE A 210 -20.57 -17.25 -8.78
C ILE A 210 -20.84 -16.38 -10.01
N LEU A 211 -19.79 -16.07 -10.78
CA LEU A 211 -19.89 -15.25 -11.98
C LEU A 211 -20.82 -15.85 -13.04
N LYS A 212 -20.69 -17.16 -13.29
CA LYS A 212 -21.54 -17.88 -14.23
C LYS A 212 -23.00 -17.90 -13.80
N ARG A 213 -23.26 -17.97 -12.49
CA ARG A 213 -24.63 -17.89 -11.95
C ARG A 213 -25.23 -16.51 -12.21
N TRP A 214 -24.49 -15.44 -11.95
CA TRP A 214 -24.92 -14.06 -12.25
C TRP A 214 -25.13 -13.80 -13.74
N GLU A 215 -24.34 -14.44 -14.60
CA GLU A 215 -24.52 -14.39 -16.06
C GLU A 215 -25.86 -15.00 -16.51
N THR A 216 -26.30 -16.09 -15.85
CA THR A 216 -27.53 -16.80 -16.22
C THR A 216 -28.79 -16.32 -15.52
N GLU A 217 -28.68 -15.89 -14.26
CA GLU A 217 -29.82 -15.56 -13.38
C GLU A 217 -30.00 -14.05 -13.18
N GLY A 218 -29.05 -13.22 -13.62
CA GLY A 218 -28.96 -11.81 -13.25
C GLY A 218 -28.30 -11.61 -11.88
N LYS A 219 -27.67 -10.45 -11.67
CA LYS A 219 -26.93 -10.12 -10.45
C LYS A 219 -27.85 -9.84 -9.24
N ASP A 220 -29.09 -9.43 -9.50
CA ASP A 220 -30.08 -9.08 -8.47
C ASP A 220 -30.89 -10.28 -7.96
N GLY A 221 -30.16 -11.25 -7.40
CA GLY A 221 -30.74 -12.37 -6.64
C GLY A 221 -30.20 -12.38 -5.20
N ASP A 222 -30.91 -11.69 -4.31
CA ASP A 222 -30.75 -11.63 -2.84
C ASP A 222 -29.50 -10.95 -2.27
N SER A 223 -29.62 -9.63 -2.10
CA SER A 223 -29.15 -8.96 -0.89
C SER A 223 -30.19 -9.08 0.23
N ASP A 224 -30.52 -10.31 0.63
CA ASP A 224 -31.25 -10.59 1.87
C ASP A 224 -31.01 -12.06 2.24
N GLU A 225 -30.04 -12.31 3.12
CA GLU A 225 -30.18 -13.34 4.17
C GLU A 225 -29.07 -13.14 5.20
N ILE A 226 -29.28 -12.11 6.03
CA ILE A 226 -29.01 -12.24 7.46
C ILE A 226 -29.97 -13.32 7.95
N THR A 227 -29.57 -14.58 7.93
CA THR A 227 -30.14 -15.59 8.80
C THR A 227 -29.03 -16.24 9.60
N GLY A 228 -28.84 -15.63 10.77
CA GLY A 228 -28.20 -16.29 11.90
C GLY A 228 -28.81 -17.67 12.09
N ARG A 229 -27.95 -18.63 12.41
CA ARG A 229 -28.36 -19.93 12.92
C ARG A 229 -29.44 -19.72 13.97
N ASP A 230 -30.55 -20.37 13.69
CA ASP A 230 -31.63 -20.71 14.60
C ASP A 230 -31.03 -21.22 15.92
N THR A 231 -30.90 -20.34 16.92
CA THR A 231 -30.86 -20.76 18.32
C THR A 231 -32.27 -20.60 18.86
N GLU A 232 -32.81 -21.71 19.35
CA GLU A 232 -34.08 -21.99 20.04
C GLU A 232 -34.61 -20.91 21.03
N ALA A 233 -33.87 -19.81 21.27
CA ALA A 233 -34.14 -18.77 22.25
C ALA A 233 -34.99 -17.58 21.75
N SER A 234 -35.22 -17.40 20.44
CA SER A 234 -35.98 -16.25 19.91
C SER A 234 -37.48 -16.51 19.66
N ARG A 235 -37.96 -17.77 19.72
CA ARG A 235 -39.39 -18.11 19.48
C ARG A 235 -40.36 -17.71 20.62
N ARG A 236 -39.95 -16.84 21.54
CA ARG A 236 -40.75 -16.51 22.75
C ARG A 236 -41.02 -15.05 22.99
N ARG A 237 -40.62 -14.12 22.11
CA ARG A 237 -40.64 -12.69 22.50
C ARG A 237 -41.54 -11.74 21.73
N ASP A 238 -42.04 -12.06 20.54
CA ASP A 238 -42.95 -11.14 19.84
C ASP A 238 -44.23 -11.84 19.36
N TYR A 239 -45.12 -12.11 20.31
CA TYR A 239 -46.55 -12.22 20.06
C TYR A 239 -47.23 -11.01 20.70
N ARG A 240 -47.70 -10.06 19.89
CA ARG A 240 -48.81 -9.19 20.25
C ARG A 240 -49.66 -8.83 19.02
N PRO A 241 -50.99 -8.75 19.20
CA PRO A 241 -51.97 -9.20 18.22
C PRO A 241 -52.51 -8.07 17.33
N ASP A 242 -52.91 -8.45 16.12
CA ASP A 242 -53.47 -7.57 15.09
C ASP A 242 -54.89 -7.09 15.44
N GLU A 243 -55.19 -5.86 15.07
CA GLU A 243 -56.46 -5.16 15.28
C GLU A 243 -57.53 -5.71 14.34
N TYR A 244 -58.27 -6.72 14.80
CA TYR A 244 -59.63 -7.00 14.35
C TYR A 244 -60.56 -7.17 15.56
N SER A 245 -60.82 -6.05 16.23
CA SER A 245 -62.15 -5.74 16.77
C SER A 245 -62.99 -5.24 15.60
N ASP A 246 -64.17 -5.71 15.25
CA ASP A 246 -65.15 -6.54 15.92
C ASP A 246 -65.92 -7.29 14.81
N ILE A 247 -66.60 -8.38 15.15
CA ILE A 247 -68.07 -8.50 15.05
C ILE A 247 -68.45 -9.97 15.32
N ILE A 248 -69.07 -10.14 16.49
CA ILE A 248 -70.29 -10.89 16.80
C ILE A 248 -70.39 -12.33 16.26
N LEU A 249 -70.54 -13.27 17.20
CA LEU A 249 -71.67 -14.20 17.24
C LEU A 249 -72.04 -14.45 18.72
N GLY A 250 -73.34 -14.50 19.00
CA GLY A 250 -73.90 -14.72 20.33
C GLY A 250 -73.72 -16.12 20.88
#